data_AF-A0A125W6W5-F1
#
_entry.id   AF-A0A125W6W5-F1
#
_cell.length_a   1.000
_cell.length_b   1.000
_cell.length_c   1.000
_cell.angle_alpha   90.00
_cell.angle_beta   90.00
_cell.angle_gamma   90.00
#
_symmetry.space_group_name_H-M   'P 1'
#
loop_
_entity.id
_entity.type
_entity.pdbx_description
1 polymer ?
#
loop_
_entity_poly.entity_id
_entity_poly.type
_entity_poly.pdbx_seq_one_letter_code
_entity_poly.pdbx_strand_id
1 'polypeptide(L)'
;MMKKNLFRNELIKVYVTEEEKKQIRSNMQRSGLSTLTNYVRIMSLNGRVVKIDFSTLKESLAETGQYVYELNKIGNNLNQIAHKLNQTDIVEKEDVSYLVSEFAKLQMNYVKAQEILLQEIQKLTGTE
;
A
#
# COMPACT_ATOMS: atom_id res chain seq x y z
N MET A 1 -4.34 -7.38 37.97
CA MET A 1 -4.50 -7.06 36.53
C MET A 1 -3.84 -8.16 35.71
N MET A 2 -4.59 -8.83 34.82
CA MET A 2 -4.01 -9.82 33.90
C MET A 2 -3.00 -9.13 32.96
N LYS A 3 -1.78 -9.66 32.88
CA LYS A 3 -0.79 -9.22 31.89
C LYS A 3 -1.35 -9.52 30.50
N LYS A 4 -1.60 -8.49 29.70
CA LYS A 4 -1.95 -8.66 28.27
C LYS A 4 -0.83 -9.45 27.59
N ASN A 5 -1.18 -10.51 26.89
CA ASN A 5 -0.22 -11.31 26.12
C ASN A 5 0.16 -10.57 24.84
N LEU A 6 1.13 -9.67 24.94
CA LEU A 6 1.59 -8.83 23.84
C LEU A 6 2.78 -9.49 23.13
N PHE A 7 2.81 -9.42 21.80
CA PHE A 7 3.99 -9.83 21.01
C PHE A 7 5.26 -9.07 21.44
N ARG A 8 5.12 -7.80 21.84
CA ARG A 8 6.18 -6.99 22.46
C ARG A 8 5.81 -6.75 23.92
N ASN A 9 6.26 -7.64 24.80
CA ASN A 9 5.93 -7.68 26.22
C ASN A 9 7.02 -7.09 27.13
N GLU A 10 8.24 -6.91 26.64
CA GLU A 10 9.36 -6.36 27.41
C GLU A 10 9.37 -4.82 27.42
N LEU A 11 9.59 -4.24 28.60
CA LEU A 11 9.63 -2.78 28.82
C LEU A 11 11.07 -2.28 28.95
N ILE A 12 11.43 -1.28 28.15
CA ILE A 12 12.69 -0.54 28.28
C ILE A 12 12.37 0.86 28.83
N LYS A 13 13.05 1.25 29.91
CA LYS A 13 12.96 2.60 30.50
C LYS A 13 14.23 3.39 30.20
N VAL A 14 14.07 4.64 29.78
CA VAL A 14 15.16 5.57 29.51
C VAL A 14 14.87 6.86 30.24
N TYR A 15 15.83 7.33 31.04
CA TYR A 15 15.78 8.63 31.68
C TYR A 15 16.29 9.69 30.70
N VAL A 16 15.55 10.78 30.57
CA VAL A 16 15.87 11.92 29.70
C VAL A 16 15.48 13.21 30.40
N THR A 17 16.18 14.29 30.09
CA THR A 17 15.79 15.65 30.44
C THR A 17 14.55 16.08 29.66
N GLU A 18 13.91 17.18 30.09
CA GLU A 18 12.77 17.75 29.37
C GLU A 18 13.14 18.20 27.95
N GLU A 19 14.34 18.73 27.74
CA GLU A 19 14.80 19.16 26.41
C GLU A 19 15.06 17.97 25.47
N GLU A 20 15.72 16.92 25.95
CA GLU A 20 15.90 15.69 25.17
C GLU A 20 14.56 15.06 24.82
N LYS A 21 13.60 15.04 25.74
CA LYS A 21 12.25 14.54 25.49
C LYS A 21 11.53 15.34 24.41
N LYS A 22 11.64 16.67 24.41
CA LYS A 22 11.11 17.53 23.34
C LYS A 22 11.78 17.22 22.01
N GLN A 23 13.10 17.10 21.98
CA GLN A 23 13.85 16.81 20.77
C GLN A 23 13.51 15.42 20.18
N ILE A 24 13.37 14.39 21.03
CA ILE A 24 12.93 13.05 20.62
C ILE A 24 11.54 13.11 19.98
N ARG A 25 10.60 13.87 20.55
CA ARG A 25 9.25 14.04 19.98
C ARG A 25 9.26 14.79 18.66
N SER A 26 10.08 15.83 18.53
CA SER A 26 10.25 16.57 17.28
C SER A 26 10.82 15.67 16.17
N ASN A 27 11.85 14.88 16.49
CA ASN A 27 12.44 13.92 15.55
C ASN A 27 11.42 12.83 15.15
N MET A 28 10.61 12.34 16.10
CA MET A 28 9.49 11.44 15.79
C MET A 28 8.52 12.06 14.78
N GLN A 29 8.06 13.29 15.00
CA GLN A 29 7.15 13.97 14.08
C GLN A 29 7.75 14.09 12.67
N ARG A 30 9.02 14.49 12.57
CA ARG A 30 9.75 14.59 11.29
C ARG A 30 9.88 13.24 10.58
N SER A 31 10.03 12.15 11.34
CA SER A 31 10.15 10.80 10.82
C SER A 31 8.85 10.24 10.21
N GLY A 32 7.69 10.83 10.53
CA GLY A 32 6.39 10.33 10.10
C GLY A 32 5.85 9.14 10.90
N LEU A 33 6.53 8.72 11.98
CA LEU A 33 6.06 7.65 12.86
C LEU A 33 5.02 8.17 13.86
N SER A 34 3.93 7.41 14.02
CA SER A 34 2.75 7.81 14.79
C SER A 34 2.89 7.66 16.31
N THR A 35 3.83 6.83 16.78
CA THR A 35 4.00 6.57 18.21
C THR A 35 5.47 6.66 18.63
N LEU A 36 5.67 7.17 19.84
CA LEU A 36 7.00 7.30 20.44
C LEU A 36 7.68 5.94 20.61
N THR A 37 6.91 4.92 21.00
CA THR A 37 7.41 3.53 21.12
C THR A 37 7.94 3.01 19.79
N ASN A 38 7.26 3.27 18.67
CA ASN A 38 7.75 2.85 17.36
C ASN A 38 9.00 3.62 16.94
N TYR A 39 9.01 4.94 17.14
CA TYR A 39 10.17 5.77 16.81
C TYR A 39 11.42 5.35 17.57
N VAL A 40 11.33 5.25 18.90
CA VAL A 40 12.47 4.84 19.74
C VAL A 40 12.90 3.42 19.38
N ARG A 41 11.97 2.46 19.22
CA ARG A 41 12.33 1.08 18.88
C ARG A 41 13.04 0.99 17.53
N ILE A 42 12.53 1.63 16.50
CA ILE A 42 13.12 1.59 15.15
C ILE A 42 14.48 2.28 15.15
N MET A 43 14.61 3.45 15.79
CA MET A 43 15.90 4.14 15.94
C MET A 43 16.92 3.30 16.71
N SER A 44 16.52 2.68 17.82
CA SER A 44 17.42 1.83 18.63
C SER A 44 17.84 0.54 17.94
N LEU A 45 17.01 -0.01 17.05
CA LEU A 45 17.35 -1.20 16.28
C LEU A 45 18.20 -0.89 15.04
N ASN A 46 17.90 0.21 14.35
CA ASN A 46 18.43 0.47 13.00
C ASN A 46 19.42 1.65 12.94
N GLY A 47 19.57 2.43 14.01
CA GLY A 47 20.41 3.64 14.08
C GLY A 47 19.88 4.85 13.31
N ARG A 48 19.00 4.66 12.33
CA ARG A 48 18.35 5.71 11.54
C ARG A 48 16.91 5.35 11.18
N VAL A 49 16.06 6.36 11.03
CA VAL A 49 14.72 6.24 10.43
C VAL A 49 14.76 6.94 9.07
N VAL A 50 14.52 6.18 8.01
CA VAL A 50 14.41 6.70 6.64
C VAL A 50 12.94 6.89 6.33
N LYS A 51 12.52 8.14 6.15
CA LYS A 51 11.21 8.47 5.60
C LYS A 51 11.37 8.61 4.09
N ILE A 52 10.88 7.63 3.34
CA ILE A 52 10.78 7.72 1.89
C ILE A 52 9.46 8.43 1.59
N ASP A 53 9.53 9.59 0.94
CA ASP A 53 8.34 10.29 0.50
C ASP A 53 7.91 9.75 -0.87
N PHE A 54 6.80 9.02 -0.88
CA PHE A 54 6.17 8.52 -2.10
C PHE A 54 5.11 9.48 -2.65
N SER A 55 5.00 10.72 -2.13
CA SER A 55 4.05 11.71 -2.61
C SER A 55 4.17 11.95 -4.11
N THR A 56 5.39 12.17 -4.63
CA THR A 56 5.66 12.35 -6.06
C THR A 56 5.33 11.12 -6.88
N LEU A 57 5.65 9.92 -6.38
CA LEU A 57 5.24 8.67 -7.02
C LEU A 57 3.72 8.53 -7.02
N LYS A 58 3.05 8.90 -5.94
CA LYS A 58 1.59 8.85 -5.82
C LYS A 58 0.89 9.86 -6.72
N GLU A 59 1.50 11.01 -6.95
CA GLU A 59 1.03 12.04 -7.88
C GLU A 59 1.27 11.64 -9.34
N SER A 60 2.43 11.07 -9.68
CA SER A 60 2.66 10.51 -11.02
C SER A 60 1.80 9.27 -11.28
N LEU A 61 1.55 8.47 -10.24
CA LEU A 61 0.56 7.40 -10.25
C LEU A 61 -0.88 7.90 -10.00
N ALA A 62 -1.15 9.20 -9.89
CA ALA A 62 -2.54 9.67 -9.77
C ALA A 62 -3.27 9.50 -11.11
N GLU A 63 -2.58 9.58 -12.24
CA GLU A 63 -3.05 9.09 -13.53
C GLU A 63 -3.22 7.57 -13.53
N THR A 64 -2.35 6.84 -12.82
CA THR A 64 -2.56 5.41 -12.50
C THR A 64 -3.72 5.20 -11.51
N GLY A 65 -4.21 6.25 -10.85
CA GLY A 65 -5.45 6.24 -10.07
C GLY A 65 -6.67 6.03 -10.98
N GLN A 66 -6.63 6.51 -12.23
CA GLN A 66 -7.60 6.09 -13.25
C GLN A 66 -7.45 4.60 -13.55
N TYR A 67 -6.23 4.07 -13.64
CA TYR A 67 -6.00 2.64 -13.81
C TYR A 67 -6.52 1.79 -12.63
N VAL A 68 -6.27 2.19 -11.38
CA VAL A 68 -6.81 1.54 -10.16
C VAL A 68 -8.34 1.63 -10.14
N TYR A 69 -8.90 2.76 -10.59
CA TYR A 69 -10.34 2.94 -10.74
C TYR A 69 -10.94 2.02 -11.81
N GLU A 70 -10.28 1.86 -12.97
CA GLU A 70 -10.68 0.91 -14.00
C GLU A 70 -10.55 -0.55 -13.53
N LEU A 71 -9.50 -0.89 -12.76
CA LEU A 71 -9.38 -2.22 -12.11
C LEU A 71 -10.52 -2.47 -11.11
N ASN A 72 -10.90 -1.46 -10.32
CA ASN A 72 -12.02 -1.57 -9.38
C ASN A 72 -13.35 -1.78 -10.10
N LYS A 73 -13.56 -1.13 -11.25
CA LYS A 73 -14.74 -1.41 -12.10
C LYS A 73 -14.75 -2.86 -12.59
N ILE A 74 -13.62 -3.38 -13.04
CA ILE A 74 -13.53 -4.79 -13.48
C ILE A 74 -13.82 -5.75 -12.32
N GLY A 75 -13.26 -5.49 -11.14
CA GLY A 75 -13.56 -6.27 -9.92
C GLY A 75 -15.04 -6.24 -9.55
N ASN A 76 -15.70 -5.09 -9.67
CA ASN A 76 -17.13 -4.95 -9.45
C ASN A 76 -17.97 -5.72 -10.48
N ASN A 77 -17.59 -5.68 -11.75
CA ASN A 77 -18.26 -6.44 -12.82
C ASN A 77 -18.11 -7.96 -12.60
N LEU A 78 -16.92 -8.43 -12.21
CA LEU A 78 -16.69 -9.84 -11.86
C LEU A 78 -17.54 -10.28 -10.67
N ASN A 79 -17.67 -9.44 -9.64
CA ASN A 79 -18.55 -9.73 -8.50
C ASN A 79 -20.03 -9.82 -8.90
N GLN A 80 -20.49 -8.96 -9.81
CA GLN A 80 -21.86 -9.02 -10.31
C GLN A 80 -22.11 -10.32 -11.08
N ILE A 81 -21.13 -10.77 -11.88
CA ILE A 81 -21.23 -12.02 -12.62
C ILE A 81 -21.19 -13.21 -11.67
N ALA A 82 -20.29 -13.22 -10.69
CA ALA A 82 -20.27 -14.25 -9.65
C ALA A 82 -21.61 -14.31 -8.90
N HIS A 83 -22.21 -13.16 -8.56
CA HIS A 83 -23.53 -13.11 -7.94
C HIS A 83 -24.63 -13.66 -8.86
N LYS A 84 -24.62 -13.32 -10.15
CA LYS A 84 -25.59 -13.82 -11.13
C LYS A 84 -25.46 -15.33 -11.36
N LEU A 85 -24.24 -15.84 -11.45
CA LEU A 85 -23.94 -17.27 -11.53
C LEU A 85 -24.39 -18.01 -10.27
N ASN A 86 -24.21 -17.42 -9.09
CA ASN A 86 -24.68 -17.99 -7.83
C ASN A 86 -26.22 -17.96 -7.69
N GLN A 87 -26.93 -17.14 -8.48
CA GLN A 87 -28.39 -17.00 -8.47
C GLN A 87 -29.09 -17.79 -9.58
N THR A 88 -28.36 -18.19 -10.63
CA THR A 88 -28.93 -18.81 -11.84
C THR A 88 -28.25 -20.16 -12.06
N ASP A 89 -29.01 -21.26 -11.98
CA ASP A 89 -28.50 -22.65 -12.17
C ASP A 89 -28.08 -22.96 -13.62
N ILE A 90 -28.15 -21.98 -14.53
CA ILE A 90 -27.87 -22.12 -15.96
C ILE A 90 -26.98 -20.96 -16.40
N VAL A 91 -25.76 -21.29 -16.83
CA VAL A 91 -24.78 -20.34 -17.37
C VAL A 91 -24.85 -20.41 -18.89
N GLU A 92 -25.24 -19.31 -19.54
CA GLU A 92 -25.27 -19.23 -21.00
C GLU A 92 -23.86 -19.06 -21.56
N LYS A 93 -23.61 -19.61 -22.75
CA LYS A 93 -22.27 -19.64 -23.38
C LYS A 93 -21.77 -18.22 -23.69
N GLU A 94 -22.71 -17.31 -23.93
CA GLU A 94 -22.52 -15.89 -24.16
C GLU A 94 -21.98 -15.18 -22.92
N ASP A 95 -22.45 -15.52 -21.71
CA ASP A 95 -21.94 -14.99 -20.45
C ASP A 95 -20.47 -15.40 -20.22
N VAL A 96 -20.12 -16.64 -20.56
CA VAL A 96 -18.73 -17.14 -20.49
C VAL A 96 -17.84 -16.46 -21.51
N SER A 97 -18.31 -16.27 -22.74
CA SER A 97 -17.55 -15.58 -23.79
C SER A 97 -17.30 -14.12 -23.44
N TYR A 98 -18.29 -13.44 -22.84
CA TYR A 98 -18.15 -12.07 -22.36
C TYR A 98 -17.08 -11.99 -21.25
N LEU A 99 -17.14 -12.90 -20.27
CA LEU A 99 -16.14 -13.01 -19.19
C LEU A 99 -14.71 -13.19 -19.71
N VAL A 100 -14.51 -14.10 -20.65
CA VAL A 100 -13.17 -14.34 -21.25
C VAL A 100 -12.65 -13.08 -21.93
N SER A 101 -13.52 -12.32 -22.60
CA SER A 101 -13.13 -11.07 -23.26
C SER A 101 -12.75 -9.97 -22.26
N GLU A 102 -13.48 -9.85 -21.14
CA GLU A 102 -13.17 -8.89 -20.08
C GLU A 102 -11.88 -9.26 -19.34
N PHE A 103 -11.64 -10.55 -19.14
CA PHE A 103 -10.40 -11.05 -18.55
C PHE A 103 -9.17 -10.77 -19.44
N ALA A 104 -9.30 -10.94 -20.75
CA ALA A 104 -8.23 -10.60 -21.71
C ALA A 104 -7.90 -9.10 -21.69
N LYS A 105 -8.92 -8.23 -21.61
CA LYS A 105 -8.72 -6.78 -21.46
C LYS A 105 -8.01 -6.44 -20.14
N LEU A 106 -8.37 -7.11 -19.05
CA LEU A 106 -7.69 -6.93 -17.76
C LEU A 106 -6.20 -7.29 -17.83
N GLN A 107 -5.86 -8.42 -18.46
CA GLN A 107 -4.47 -8.83 -18.63
C GLN A 107 -3.67 -7.79 -19.42
N MET A 108 -4.23 -7.29 -20.52
CA MET A 108 -3.58 -6.27 -21.35
C MET A 108 -3.36 -4.96 -20.59
N ASN A 109 -4.36 -4.52 -19.82
CA ASN A 109 -4.25 -3.31 -19.00
C ASN A 109 -3.20 -3.48 -17.88
N TYR A 110 -3.10 -4.66 -17.28
CA TYR A 110 -2.12 -4.96 -16.23
C TYR A 110 -0.69 -4.87 -16.74
N VAL A 111 -0.40 -5.47 -17.89
CA VAL A 111 0.93 -5.42 -18.52
C VAL A 111 1.32 -3.97 -18.84
N LYS A 112 0.39 -3.19 -19.41
CA LYS A 112 0.63 -1.78 -19.74
C LYS A 112 0.95 -0.93 -18.50
N ALA A 113 0.28 -1.18 -17.38
CA ALA A 113 0.57 -0.48 -16.13
C ALA A 113 1.94 -0.84 -15.56
N GLN A 114 2.37 -2.11 -15.67
CA GLN A 114 3.72 -2.51 -15.27
C GLN A 114 4.79 -1.82 -16.12
N GLU A 115 4.58 -1.69 -17.43
CA GLU A 115 5.50 -0.99 -18.33
C GLU A 115 5.65 0.50 -17.97
N ILE A 116 4.53 1.19 -17.73
CA ILE A 116 4.55 2.61 -17.32
C ILE A 116 5.30 2.79 -16.00
N LEU A 117 5.05 1.92 -15.01
CA LEU A 117 5.73 1.97 -13.73
C LEU A 117 7.23 1.77 -13.86
N LEU A 118 7.65 0.80 -14.70
CA LEU A 118 9.06 0.54 -14.97
C LEU A 118 9.74 1.73 -15.64
N GLN A 119 9.10 2.36 -16.63
CA GLN A 119 9.62 3.56 -17.28
C GLN A 119 9.79 4.72 -16.30
N GLU A 120 8.85 4.91 -15.39
CA GLU A 120 8.91 6.00 -14.41
C GLU A 120 10.01 5.76 -13.37
N ILE A 121 10.18 4.53 -12.90
CA ILE A 121 11.32 4.14 -12.04
C ILE A 121 12.65 4.38 -12.76
N GLN A 122 12.75 4.04 -14.05
CA GLN A 122 13.97 4.26 -14.86
C GLN A 122 14.30 5.75 -15.00
N LYS A 123 13.31 6.62 -15.20
CA LYS A 123 13.54 8.08 -15.24
C LYS A 123 14.06 8.62 -13.91
N LEU A 124 13.54 8.11 -12.79
CA LEU A 124 13.96 8.51 -11.45
C LEU A 124 15.35 7.97 -11.05
N THR A 125 15.80 6.89 -11.70
CA THR A 125 17.08 6.21 -11.40
C THR A 125 18.17 6.47 -12.44
N GLY A 126 17.83 6.98 -13.63
CA GLY A 126 18.75 7.29 -14.73
C GLY A 126 19.28 8.73 -14.75
N THR A 127 18.96 9.55 -13.75
CA THR A 127 19.62 10.84 -13.51
C THR A 127 20.76 10.67 -12.50
N GLU A 128 21.86 10.05 -12.95
CA GLU A 128 23.23 10.29 -12.49
C GLU A 128 24.12 10.58 -13.71
#